data_AF-A0A1C7MC52-F1
#
_entry.id   AF-A0A1C7MC52-F1
#
_cell.length_a   1.000
_cell.length_b   1.000
_cell.length_c   1.000
_cell.angle_alpha   90.00
_cell.angle_beta   90.00
_cell.angle_gamma   90.00
#
_symmetry.space_group_name_H-M   'P 1'
#
loop_
_entity.id
_entity.type
_entity.pdbx_description
1 polymer ?
#
loop_
_entity_poly.entity_id
_entity_poly.type
_entity_poly.pdbx_seq_one_letter_code
_entity_poly.pdbx_strand_id
1 'polypeptide(L)'
;MLAIQPKFPDSNPTWLEFPRTDGDASILPTNTQKIVDHDGHVNFMRPVGLDESTSINWRVGVATQLAKRMNLPEGPKYVLKTFPEGYHMYDHNKGPQSAPRHDPYLCGSVNVNRFRSVNEFIPHALWLMQDATMDRHNCECKYCAKQPQRAVTAALGLPGQRSPSVITSAPTRGPRPPREPRPRLTKPYAAVRPAPKPVKALTGPQQFLTPERNGDIMYALAHGDDRASRWFRKGELVWCALAPAIRGRTAEEDIIFWPGLVEEVHLKTQRCHECPRMASAKRCSRFVVCTRKHMMTADETRHRRPSTPRQHLRRKGRTSWKVRQWNVYKMKLLAVTHNYIVTDEQVVPYLAYAPSGQLLHAVTEVFTQIMSEIPIEEMDDNIQKVYTFDPLGPEDDMDGGFILKFRQAVMPYTLAIEIASNLASYWLPTDDWNCKFTITPPPLPPQPNRNRNCRRRHNPNNLNRHPCIRL
;
A
#
# COMPACT_ATOMS: atom_id res chain seq x y z
N MET A 1 -19.18 -35.85 6.98
CA MET A 1 -18.34 -34.64 6.88
C MET A 1 -18.61 -33.98 5.53
N LEU A 2 -19.37 -32.89 5.50
CA LEU A 2 -19.62 -32.11 4.29
C LEU A 2 -18.38 -31.24 4.02
N ALA A 3 -17.62 -31.58 2.97
CA ALA A 3 -16.49 -30.77 2.54
C ALA A 3 -17.00 -29.39 2.11
N ILE A 4 -16.57 -28.34 2.80
CA ILE A 4 -16.85 -26.95 2.42
C ILE A 4 -16.11 -26.72 1.09
N GLN A 5 -16.85 -26.78 -0.01
CA GLN A 5 -16.35 -26.39 -1.32
C GLN A 5 -15.92 -24.92 -1.24
N PRO A 6 -14.65 -24.57 -1.54
CA PRO A 6 -14.23 -23.18 -1.59
C PRO A 6 -15.12 -22.46 -2.60
N LYS A 7 -15.90 -21.48 -2.14
CA LYS A 7 -16.78 -20.67 -2.98
C LYS A 7 -15.92 -19.86 -3.95
N PHE A 8 -15.74 -20.37 -5.17
CA PHE A 8 -15.26 -19.56 -6.28
C PHE A 8 -16.35 -18.51 -6.59
N PRO A 9 -16.04 -17.20 -6.49
CA PRO A 9 -17.00 -16.16 -6.81
C PRO A 9 -17.26 -16.15 -8.32
N ASP A 10 -18.44 -16.62 -8.68
CA ASP A 10 -19.17 -16.47 -9.94
C ASP A 10 -18.49 -16.97 -11.24
N SER A 11 -19.24 -17.86 -11.90
CA SER A 11 -19.22 -18.34 -13.30
C SER A 11 -18.01 -19.17 -13.78
N ASN A 12 -18.24 -20.48 -13.95
CA ASN A 12 -17.50 -21.48 -14.76
C ASN A 12 -16.09 -21.08 -15.21
N PRO A 13 -15.05 -21.31 -14.39
CA PRO A 13 -13.67 -21.06 -14.81
C PRO A 13 -13.29 -21.93 -15.99
N THR A 14 -12.48 -21.39 -16.90
CA THR A 14 -11.85 -22.20 -17.95
C THR A 14 -10.57 -22.80 -17.40
N TRP A 15 -10.52 -24.12 -17.31
CA TRP A 15 -9.39 -24.85 -16.77
C TRP A 15 -8.26 -24.96 -17.79
N LEU A 16 -7.05 -24.61 -17.37
CA LEU A 16 -5.83 -24.87 -18.12
C LEU A 16 -5.11 -26.08 -17.51
N GLU A 17 -4.66 -26.99 -18.37
CA GLU A 17 -3.89 -28.19 -18.01
C GLU A 17 -2.53 -28.14 -18.71
N PHE A 18 -1.48 -28.59 -18.02
CA PHE A 18 -0.16 -28.67 -18.61
C PHE A 18 -0.04 -29.95 -19.44
N PRO A 19 0.34 -29.88 -20.73
CA PRO A 19 0.52 -31.07 -21.56
C PRO A 19 1.82 -31.82 -21.23
N ARG A 20 2.76 -31.18 -20.51
CA ARG A 20 4.11 -31.65 -20.25
C ARG A 20 4.57 -31.21 -18.87
N THR A 21 5.57 -31.92 -18.33
CA THR A 21 6.21 -31.55 -17.07
C THR A 21 7.71 -31.85 -17.12
N ASP A 22 8.49 -31.05 -16.40
CA ASP A 22 9.87 -31.37 -16.00
C ASP A 22 9.92 -31.70 -14.49
N GLY A 23 8.79 -32.10 -13.92
CA GLY A 23 8.61 -32.37 -12.51
C GLY A 23 9.13 -33.75 -12.11
N ASP A 24 9.80 -33.82 -10.96
CA ASP A 24 10.23 -35.06 -10.32
C ASP A 24 9.84 -35.02 -8.83
N ALA A 25 9.10 -36.03 -8.38
CA ALA A 25 8.68 -36.13 -6.99
C ALA A 25 9.86 -36.40 -6.03
N SER A 26 10.98 -36.93 -6.53
CA SER A 26 12.15 -37.28 -5.72
C SER A 26 12.90 -36.05 -5.15
N ILE A 27 12.73 -34.90 -5.80
CA ILE A 27 13.37 -33.63 -5.39
C ILE A 27 12.46 -32.76 -4.53
N LEU A 28 11.27 -33.27 -4.16
CA LEU A 28 10.37 -32.55 -3.27
C LEU A 28 11.01 -32.40 -1.87
N PRO A 29 10.73 -31.28 -1.17
CA PRO A 29 11.22 -31.08 0.18
C PRO A 29 10.84 -32.22 1.13
N THR A 30 11.84 -32.78 1.81
CA THR A 30 11.67 -33.86 2.79
C THR A 30 11.45 -33.35 4.21
N ASN A 31 11.80 -32.09 4.49
CA ASN A 31 11.65 -31.45 5.80
C ASN A 31 10.22 -30.97 6.06
N THR A 32 9.24 -31.86 5.94
CA THR A 32 7.81 -31.53 6.07
C THR A 32 7.29 -31.55 7.50
N GLN A 33 8.02 -32.18 8.41
CA GLN A 33 7.65 -32.27 9.82
C GLN A 33 8.09 -31.02 10.60
N LYS A 34 7.19 -30.50 11.44
CA LYS A 34 7.47 -29.39 12.34
C LYS A 34 8.35 -29.87 13.50
N ILE A 35 9.65 -29.62 13.40
CA ILE A 35 10.62 -29.86 14.47
C ILE A 35 11.03 -28.51 15.05
N VAL A 36 10.94 -28.38 16.38
CA VAL A 36 11.37 -27.20 17.13
C VAL A 36 12.81 -27.43 17.56
N ASP A 37 13.70 -26.50 17.23
CA ASP A 37 15.08 -26.57 17.68
C ASP A 37 15.25 -26.12 19.14
N HIS A 38 16.47 -26.24 19.67
CA HIS A 38 16.81 -25.85 21.03
C HIS A 38 16.61 -24.35 21.31
N ASP A 39 16.58 -23.51 20.27
CA ASP A 39 16.35 -22.07 20.35
C ASP A 39 14.85 -21.71 20.22
N GLY A 40 13.95 -22.70 20.19
CA GLY A 40 12.51 -22.47 20.02
C GLY A 40 12.10 -22.01 18.62
N HIS A 41 12.97 -22.18 17.62
CA HIS A 41 12.70 -21.87 16.22
C HIS A 41 12.23 -23.11 15.45
N VAL A 42 11.51 -22.88 14.36
CA VAL A 42 11.03 -23.91 13.44
C VAL A 42 11.58 -23.64 12.04
N ASN A 43 11.78 -24.72 11.27
CA ASN A 43 12.23 -24.64 9.88
C ASN A 43 11.72 -25.86 9.08
N PHE A 44 10.48 -25.80 8.61
CA PHE A 44 9.83 -26.91 7.90
C PHE A 44 8.99 -26.42 6.72
N MET A 45 8.74 -27.31 5.77
CA MET A 45 7.98 -27.07 4.55
C MET A 45 6.60 -27.72 4.68
N ARG A 46 5.56 -26.94 4.97
CA ARG A 46 4.19 -27.46 5.09
C ARG A 46 3.60 -27.65 3.69
N PRO A 47 3.14 -28.86 3.28
CA PRO A 47 2.45 -29.02 2.01
C PRO A 47 1.16 -28.19 2.00
N VAL A 48 0.88 -27.52 0.87
CA VAL A 48 -0.29 -26.67 0.66
C VAL A 48 -1.23 -27.36 -0.32
N GLY A 49 -2.45 -27.68 0.14
CA GLY A 49 -3.47 -28.33 -0.69
C GLY A 49 -3.95 -27.47 -1.86
N LEU A 50 -4.52 -28.08 -2.89
CA LEU A 50 -5.07 -27.35 -4.05
C LEU A 50 -6.23 -26.42 -3.67
N ASP A 51 -6.96 -26.75 -2.61
CA ASP A 51 -8.12 -25.99 -2.12
C ASP A 51 -7.75 -24.85 -1.17
N GLU A 52 -6.48 -24.75 -0.77
CA GLU A 52 -6.01 -23.63 0.06
C GLU A 52 -5.92 -22.34 -0.77
N SER A 53 -6.29 -21.22 -0.17
CA SER A 53 -6.31 -19.89 -0.82
C SER A 53 -4.96 -19.52 -1.46
N THR A 54 -3.85 -19.86 -0.83
CA THR A 54 -2.50 -19.64 -1.37
C THR A 54 -2.26 -20.40 -2.68
N SER A 55 -2.69 -21.65 -2.77
CA SER A 55 -2.58 -22.46 -3.98
C SER A 55 -3.51 -21.95 -5.07
N ILE A 56 -4.76 -21.62 -4.72
CA ILE A 56 -5.74 -21.02 -5.64
C ILE A 56 -5.19 -19.72 -6.25
N ASN A 57 -4.67 -18.81 -5.42
CA ASN A 57 -4.12 -17.53 -5.88
C ASN A 57 -2.94 -17.72 -6.85
N TRP A 58 -2.06 -18.68 -6.57
CA TRP A 58 -0.98 -19.02 -7.50
C TRP A 58 -1.53 -19.58 -8.82
N ARG A 59 -2.47 -20.54 -8.77
CA ARG A 59 -3.07 -21.15 -9.96
C ARG A 59 -3.79 -20.13 -10.84
N VAL A 60 -4.54 -19.20 -10.24
CA VAL A 60 -5.20 -18.08 -10.94
C VAL A 60 -4.17 -17.12 -11.54
N GLY A 61 -3.16 -16.72 -10.75
CA GLY A 61 -2.13 -15.78 -11.19
C GLY A 61 -1.30 -16.30 -12.37
N VAL A 62 -0.91 -17.59 -12.33
CA VAL A 62 -0.19 -18.24 -13.43
C VAL A 62 -1.10 -18.36 -14.65
N ALA A 63 -2.31 -18.91 -14.50
CA ALA A 63 -3.23 -19.13 -15.63
C ALA A 63 -3.61 -17.82 -16.34
N THR A 64 -3.84 -16.75 -15.59
CA THR A 64 -4.14 -15.42 -16.16
C THR A 64 -3.00 -14.93 -17.07
N GLN A 65 -1.75 -15.14 -16.65
CA GLN A 65 -0.58 -14.70 -17.43
C GLN A 65 -0.29 -15.64 -18.60
N LEU A 66 -0.52 -16.94 -18.45
CA LEU A 66 -0.45 -17.90 -19.56
C LEU A 66 -1.48 -17.57 -20.64
N ALA A 67 -2.74 -17.38 -20.26
CA ALA A 67 -3.82 -17.05 -21.19
C ALA A 67 -3.52 -15.79 -22.01
N LYS A 68 -3.05 -14.73 -21.35
CA LYS A 68 -2.64 -13.48 -22.02
C LYS A 68 -1.53 -13.69 -23.05
N ARG A 69 -0.58 -14.59 -22.79
CA ARG A 69 0.61 -14.81 -23.65
C ARG A 69 0.39 -15.83 -24.74
N MET A 70 -0.53 -16.75 -24.52
CA MET A 70 -1.01 -17.70 -25.53
C MET A 70 -2.11 -17.08 -26.41
N ASN A 71 -2.43 -15.80 -26.23
CA ASN A 71 -3.50 -15.08 -26.92
C ASN A 71 -4.86 -15.81 -26.83
N LEU A 72 -5.17 -16.39 -25.66
CA LEU A 72 -6.48 -16.98 -25.42
C LEU A 72 -7.54 -15.88 -25.32
N PRO A 73 -8.82 -16.18 -25.64
CA PRO A 73 -9.90 -15.20 -25.62
C PRO A 73 -10.00 -14.39 -24.32
N GLU A 74 -10.15 -13.07 -24.42
CA GLU A 74 -10.45 -12.22 -23.26
C GLU A 74 -11.89 -12.48 -22.78
N GLY A 75 -12.09 -12.61 -21.47
CA GLY A 75 -13.42 -12.84 -20.89
C GLY A 75 -13.44 -13.90 -19.77
N PRO A 76 -13.18 -15.18 -20.08
CA PRO A 76 -13.21 -16.23 -19.07
C PRO A 76 -12.09 -16.06 -18.03
N LYS A 77 -12.40 -16.40 -16.77
CA LYS A 77 -11.40 -16.51 -15.71
C LYS A 77 -10.64 -17.82 -15.91
N TYR A 78 -9.42 -17.73 -16.42
CA TYR A 78 -8.54 -18.89 -16.56
C TYR A 78 -7.95 -19.31 -15.22
N VAL A 79 -7.99 -20.60 -14.91
CA VAL A 79 -7.41 -21.18 -13.69
C VAL A 79 -6.68 -22.47 -14.04
N LEU A 80 -5.49 -22.69 -13.47
CA LEU A 80 -4.82 -23.99 -13.60
C LEU A 80 -5.64 -25.07 -12.87
N LYS A 81 -5.96 -26.18 -13.53
CA LYS A 81 -6.64 -27.30 -12.88
C LYS A 81 -5.78 -27.89 -11.76
N THR A 82 -4.49 -28.11 -12.06
CA THR A 82 -3.45 -28.54 -11.13
C THR A 82 -2.13 -27.86 -11.49
N PHE A 83 -1.12 -27.95 -10.63
CA PHE A 83 0.26 -27.69 -11.05
C PHE A 83 0.73 -28.79 -12.03
N PRO A 84 1.84 -28.59 -12.78
CA PRO A 84 2.39 -29.66 -13.62
C PRO A 84 2.68 -30.92 -12.79
N GLU A 85 2.61 -32.09 -13.41
CA GLU A 85 2.87 -33.35 -12.72
C GLU A 85 4.24 -33.34 -12.02
N GLY A 86 4.32 -33.84 -10.79
CA GLY A 86 5.53 -33.78 -9.95
C GLY A 86 5.71 -32.47 -9.17
N TYR A 87 4.97 -31.40 -9.48
CA TYR A 87 5.05 -30.14 -8.74
C TYR A 87 4.10 -30.09 -7.54
N HIS A 88 4.59 -29.52 -6.44
CA HIS A 88 3.81 -29.33 -5.22
C HIS A 88 4.09 -27.95 -4.60
N MET A 89 3.04 -27.33 -4.07
CA MET A 89 3.15 -26.09 -3.32
C MET A 89 3.46 -26.40 -1.85
N TYR A 90 4.38 -25.64 -1.27
CA TYR A 90 4.73 -25.68 0.13
C TYR A 90 4.68 -24.28 0.73
N ASP A 91 4.36 -24.20 2.01
CA ASP A 91 4.50 -23.00 2.84
C ASP A 91 5.73 -23.19 3.75
N HIS A 92 6.81 -22.47 3.46
CA HIS A 92 8.04 -22.53 4.25
C HIS A 92 7.83 -21.75 5.54
N ASN A 93 7.77 -22.48 6.65
CA ASN A 93 7.62 -21.96 7.99
C ASN A 93 9.00 -21.82 8.63
N LYS A 94 9.49 -20.58 8.83
CA LYS A 94 10.81 -20.31 9.39
C LYS A 94 10.79 -19.20 10.45
N GLY A 95 11.38 -19.43 11.62
CA GLY A 95 11.48 -18.41 12.68
C GLY A 95 11.00 -18.93 14.03
N PRO A 96 10.71 -18.04 15.00
CA PRO A 96 10.16 -18.43 16.31
C PRO A 96 8.88 -19.26 16.16
N GLN A 97 8.73 -20.33 16.96
CA GLN A 97 7.56 -21.23 16.86
C GLN A 97 6.22 -20.52 17.04
N SER A 98 6.19 -19.46 17.86
CA SER A 98 4.99 -18.68 18.16
C SER A 98 4.48 -17.85 16.98
N ALA A 99 5.38 -17.42 16.10
CA ALA A 99 5.08 -16.57 14.96
C ALA A 99 6.09 -16.82 13.83
N PRO A 100 6.07 -18.01 13.20
CA PRO A 100 6.98 -18.31 12.10
C PRO A 100 6.64 -17.41 10.90
N ARG A 101 7.67 -17.02 10.15
CA ARG A 101 7.47 -16.41 8.84
C ARG A 101 6.97 -17.48 7.86
N HIS A 102 6.00 -17.10 7.03
CA HIS A 102 5.40 -17.93 5.99
C HIS A 102 5.85 -17.47 4.60
N ASP A 103 6.52 -18.33 3.85
CA ASP A 103 6.95 -18.06 2.47
C ASP A 103 6.44 -19.18 1.53
N PRO A 104 5.49 -18.91 0.62
CA PRO A 104 4.97 -19.91 -0.29
C PRO A 104 5.95 -20.21 -1.43
N TYR A 105 6.24 -21.49 -1.64
CA TYR A 105 7.15 -22.01 -2.65
C TYR A 105 6.50 -23.09 -3.50
N LEU A 106 6.69 -22.99 -4.81
CA LEU A 106 6.38 -24.07 -5.73
C LEU A 106 7.65 -24.89 -6.00
N CYS A 107 7.63 -26.17 -5.67
CA CYS A 107 8.76 -27.10 -5.77
C CYS A 107 8.42 -28.24 -6.75
N GLY A 108 9.44 -28.89 -7.32
CA GLY A 108 9.28 -30.11 -8.12
C GLY A 108 10.01 -30.12 -9.46
N SER A 109 10.54 -29.00 -9.97
CA SER A 109 11.29 -28.96 -11.23
C SER A 109 12.69 -29.56 -11.10
N VAL A 110 13.08 -30.49 -11.98
CA VAL A 110 14.47 -31.00 -12.05
C VAL A 110 15.49 -29.90 -12.37
N ASN A 111 15.04 -28.80 -12.99
CA ASN A 111 15.87 -27.68 -13.41
C ASN A 111 15.95 -26.57 -12.35
N VAL A 112 14.96 -26.49 -11.47
CA VAL A 112 14.77 -25.38 -10.53
C VAL A 112 14.38 -25.89 -9.15
N ASN A 113 15.24 -25.67 -8.15
CA ASN A 113 15.00 -26.09 -6.77
C ASN A 113 13.62 -25.62 -6.23
N ARG A 114 13.28 -24.34 -6.41
CA ARG A 114 11.98 -23.77 -6.02
C ARG A 114 11.72 -22.42 -6.69
N PHE A 115 10.46 -22.13 -6.96
CA PHE A 115 9.98 -20.82 -7.39
C PHE A 115 9.37 -20.09 -6.18
N ARG A 116 9.78 -18.83 -5.95
CA ARG A 116 9.36 -18.02 -4.78
C ARG A 116 8.18 -17.10 -5.04
N SER A 117 7.76 -16.98 -6.30
CA SER A 117 6.59 -16.20 -6.66
C SER A 117 6.02 -16.68 -7.99
N VAL A 118 4.76 -16.32 -8.23
CA VAL A 118 4.07 -16.51 -9.51
C VAL A 118 4.92 -15.97 -10.68
N ASN A 119 5.49 -14.77 -10.54
CA ASN A 119 6.30 -14.11 -11.57
C ASN A 119 7.62 -14.83 -11.88
N GLU A 120 8.17 -15.61 -10.95
CA GLU A 120 9.33 -16.45 -11.22
C GLU A 120 8.95 -17.71 -12.01
N PHE A 121 7.74 -18.24 -11.80
CA PHE A 121 7.28 -19.48 -12.42
C PHE A 121 6.69 -19.28 -13.82
N ILE A 122 6.02 -18.15 -14.11
CA ILE A 122 5.38 -17.89 -15.42
C ILE A 122 6.25 -18.21 -16.65
N PRO A 123 7.49 -17.72 -16.79
CA PRO A 123 8.33 -18.07 -17.94
C PRO A 123 8.57 -19.58 -18.08
N HIS A 124 8.73 -20.27 -16.94
CA HIS A 124 8.91 -21.73 -16.92
C HIS A 124 7.62 -22.45 -17.31
N ALA A 125 6.48 -21.97 -16.80
CA ALA A 125 5.16 -22.48 -17.18
C ALA A 125 4.85 -22.29 -18.67
N LEU A 126 5.24 -21.16 -19.27
CA LEU A 126 5.10 -20.92 -20.72
C LEU A 126 5.91 -21.92 -21.53
N TRP A 127 7.16 -22.16 -21.14
CA TRP A 127 8.02 -23.17 -21.75
C TRP A 127 7.39 -24.57 -21.68
N LEU A 128 6.89 -24.98 -20.50
CA LEU A 128 6.17 -26.26 -20.34
C LEU A 128 4.93 -26.36 -21.25
N MET A 129 4.21 -25.27 -21.46
CA MET A 129 3.00 -25.23 -22.32
C MET A 129 3.33 -25.25 -23.81
N GLN A 130 4.42 -24.60 -24.24
CA GLN A 130 4.66 -24.29 -25.66
C GLN A 130 5.78 -25.09 -26.30
N ASP A 131 6.85 -25.40 -25.56
CA ASP A 131 8.01 -26.08 -26.12
C ASP A 131 7.81 -27.60 -26.15
N ALA A 132 7.66 -28.15 -27.35
CA ALA A 132 7.50 -29.59 -27.56
C ALA A 132 8.81 -30.37 -27.37
N THR A 133 9.96 -29.73 -27.52
CA THR A 133 11.29 -30.37 -27.40
C THR A 133 11.69 -30.58 -25.95
N MET A 134 11.09 -29.81 -25.02
CA MET A 134 11.52 -29.74 -23.62
C MET A 134 13.02 -29.45 -23.48
N ASP A 135 13.60 -28.69 -24.42
CA ASP A 135 14.98 -28.22 -24.30
C ASP A 135 15.03 -27.04 -23.32
N ARG A 136 15.81 -27.22 -22.26
CA ARG A 136 16.03 -26.23 -21.21
C ARG A 136 16.53 -24.88 -21.77
N HIS A 137 17.26 -24.87 -22.87
CA HIS A 137 17.81 -23.63 -23.45
C HIS A 137 16.73 -22.68 -23.98
N ASN A 138 15.54 -23.21 -24.30
CA ASN A 138 14.40 -22.40 -24.73
C ASN A 138 13.64 -21.78 -23.54
N CYS A 139 13.97 -22.15 -22.30
CA CYS A 139 13.31 -21.63 -21.12
C CYS A 139 13.91 -20.28 -20.66
N GLU A 140 13.09 -19.23 -20.74
CA GLU A 140 13.48 -17.86 -20.37
C GLU A 140 13.39 -17.56 -18.87
N CYS A 141 13.12 -18.56 -18.02
CA CYS A 141 13.00 -18.32 -16.59
C CYS A 141 14.35 -17.91 -15.97
N LYS A 142 14.32 -17.14 -14.88
CA LYS A 142 15.55 -16.62 -14.25
C LYS A 142 16.57 -17.70 -13.88
N TYR A 143 16.08 -18.93 -13.63
CA TYR A 143 16.89 -20.07 -13.21
C TYR A 143 17.50 -20.82 -14.40
N CYS A 144 16.74 -21.07 -15.45
CA CYS A 144 17.22 -21.74 -16.66
C CYS A 144 18.14 -20.83 -17.47
N ALA A 145 17.73 -19.59 -17.72
CA ALA A 145 18.49 -18.60 -18.48
C ALA A 145 19.60 -17.90 -17.68
N LYS A 146 19.68 -18.11 -16.35
CA LYS A 146 20.61 -17.45 -15.42
C LYS A 146 20.59 -15.91 -15.50
N GLN A 147 19.42 -15.33 -15.78
CA GLN A 147 19.22 -13.88 -15.87
C GLN A 147 18.56 -13.32 -14.61
N PRO A 148 18.75 -12.03 -14.27
CA PRO A 148 18.08 -11.43 -13.12
C PRO A 148 16.56 -11.34 -13.35
N GLN A 149 15.75 -11.62 -12.31
CA GLN A 149 14.28 -11.62 -12.39
C GLN A 149 13.70 -10.32 -12.96
N ARG A 150 14.34 -9.18 -12.71
CA ARG A 150 13.92 -7.87 -13.23
C ARG A 150 13.97 -7.81 -14.76
N ALA A 151 15.00 -8.40 -15.37
CA ALA A 151 15.12 -8.45 -16.83
C ALA A 151 14.02 -9.35 -17.43
N VAL A 152 13.80 -10.52 -16.84
CA VAL A 152 12.74 -11.46 -17.26
C VAL A 152 11.35 -10.83 -17.13
N THR A 153 11.08 -10.18 -16.00
CA THR A 153 9.80 -9.47 -15.74
C THR A 153 9.57 -8.35 -16.76
N ALA A 154 10.62 -7.60 -17.11
CA ALA A 154 10.55 -6.50 -18.08
C ALA A 154 10.36 -7.03 -19.52
N ALA A 155 11.12 -8.04 -19.93
CA ALA A 155 11.03 -8.66 -21.26
C ALA A 155 9.63 -9.23 -21.50
N LEU A 156 9.05 -9.84 -20.47
CA LEU A 156 7.72 -10.42 -20.53
C LEU A 156 6.61 -9.37 -20.33
N GLY A 157 6.90 -8.16 -19.84
CA GLY A 157 5.86 -7.21 -19.46
C GLY A 157 4.94 -7.74 -18.35
N LEU A 158 5.49 -8.58 -17.46
CA LEU A 158 4.78 -9.02 -16.26
C LEU A 158 4.56 -7.80 -15.35
N PRO A 159 3.45 -7.75 -14.59
CA PRO A 159 3.28 -6.73 -13.58
C PRO A 159 4.44 -6.85 -12.58
N GLY A 160 5.44 -5.99 -12.75
CA GLY A 160 6.43 -5.79 -11.71
C GLY A 160 5.67 -5.38 -10.46
N GLN A 161 6.10 -5.86 -9.29
CA GLN A 161 5.74 -5.14 -8.08
C GLN A 161 6.12 -3.69 -8.37
N ARG A 162 5.10 -2.83 -8.50
CA ARG A 162 5.32 -1.41 -8.59
C ARG A 162 6.01 -1.07 -7.29
N SER A 163 7.35 -0.99 -7.32
CA SER A 163 8.05 -0.18 -6.35
C SER A 163 7.29 1.15 -6.37
N PRO A 164 6.76 1.61 -5.23
CA PRO A 164 5.94 2.81 -5.20
C PRO A 164 6.68 3.90 -5.97
N SER A 165 6.00 4.42 -6.99
CA SER A 165 6.56 5.28 -8.01
C SER A 165 7.18 6.52 -7.38
N VAL A 166 8.51 6.59 -7.39
CA VAL A 166 9.20 7.88 -7.50
C VAL A 166 9.61 8.03 -8.96
N ILE A 167 8.72 8.63 -9.75
CA ILE A 167 9.12 9.33 -10.97
C ILE A 167 9.62 10.70 -10.51
N THR A 168 10.88 10.76 -10.09
CA THR A 168 11.68 11.96 -10.28
C THR A 168 12.62 11.68 -11.42
N SER A 169 12.29 12.25 -12.58
CA SER A 169 13.15 12.41 -13.73
C SER A 169 14.42 13.19 -13.31
N ALA A 170 15.45 12.47 -12.88
CA ALA A 170 16.80 12.98 -12.95
C ALA A 170 17.22 13.06 -14.44
N PRO A 171 17.87 14.14 -14.88
CA PRO A 171 18.26 14.29 -16.28
C PRO A 171 19.24 13.19 -16.67
N THR A 172 18.91 12.55 -17.79
CA THR A 172 19.68 11.53 -18.48
C THR A 172 21.14 11.97 -18.62
N ARG A 173 22.05 11.30 -17.89
CA ARG A 173 23.47 11.34 -18.23
C ARG A 173 23.61 10.65 -19.59
N GLY A 174 23.94 11.42 -20.61
CA GLY A 174 24.21 10.93 -21.95
C GLY A 174 25.36 9.91 -22.00
N PRO A 175 25.56 9.27 -23.16
CA PRO A 175 26.63 8.30 -23.36
C PRO A 175 27.99 8.96 -23.09
N ARG A 176 28.78 8.40 -22.18
CA ARG A 176 30.17 8.82 -22.01
C ARG A 176 30.93 8.46 -23.29
N PRO A 177 31.60 9.43 -23.95
CA PRO A 177 32.46 9.11 -25.09
C PRO A 177 33.62 8.21 -24.67
N PRO A 178 34.17 7.39 -25.59
CA PRO A 178 35.31 6.54 -25.32
C PRO A 178 36.48 7.40 -24.84
N ARG A 179 37.05 7.03 -23.70
CA ARG A 179 38.18 7.73 -23.10
C ARG A 179 39.42 7.49 -23.96
N GLU A 180 39.85 8.54 -24.64
CA GLU A 180 41.10 8.58 -25.39
C GLU A 180 42.31 8.26 -24.47
N PRO A 181 43.26 7.42 -24.90
CA PRO A 181 44.47 7.13 -24.13
C PRO A 181 45.37 8.36 -24.09
N ARG A 182 45.45 9.01 -22.92
CA ARG A 182 46.38 10.11 -22.69
C ARG A 182 47.83 9.61 -22.72
N PRO A 183 48.73 10.24 -23.50
CA PRO A 183 50.16 9.94 -23.46
C PRO A 183 50.75 10.32 -22.10
N ARG A 184 51.61 9.44 -21.59
CA ARG A 184 52.32 9.60 -20.32
C ARG A 184 53.36 10.70 -20.46
N LEU A 185 53.01 11.91 -20.05
CA LEU A 185 53.97 12.99 -19.86
C LEU A 185 54.67 12.80 -18.51
N THR A 186 55.97 12.54 -18.56
CA THR A 186 56.90 12.54 -17.43
C THR A 186 56.82 13.91 -16.73
N LYS A 187 56.43 13.90 -15.45
CA LYS A 187 56.44 15.10 -14.59
C LYS A 187 57.60 15.06 -13.59
N PRO A 188 58.18 16.22 -13.27
CA PRO A 188 59.39 16.33 -12.46
C PRO A 188 59.14 16.14 -10.96
N TYR A 189 60.24 15.85 -10.29
CA TYR A 189 60.39 15.52 -8.88
C TYR A 189 60.14 16.75 -7.99
N ALA A 190 58.89 16.98 -7.58
CA ALA A 190 58.57 17.87 -6.48
C ALA A 190 57.48 17.22 -5.61
N ALA A 191 57.89 16.73 -4.44
CA ALA A 191 57.06 16.02 -3.50
C ALA A 191 56.06 16.96 -2.80
N VAL A 192 54.95 17.26 -3.47
CA VAL A 192 53.78 17.88 -2.83
C VAL A 192 53.09 16.79 -2.01
N ARG A 193 53.11 16.94 -0.67
CA ARG A 193 52.36 16.05 0.22
C ARG A 193 50.87 16.14 -0.14
N PRO A 194 50.18 15.01 -0.40
CA PRO A 194 48.76 15.02 -0.68
C PRO A 194 48.00 15.61 0.50
N ALA A 195 47.11 16.57 0.24
CA ALA A 195 46.22 17.13 1.25
C ALA A 195 45.48 15.98 1.96
N PRO A 196 45.40 15.99 3.30
CA PRO A 196 44.70 14.95 4.05
C PRO A 196 43.28 14.80 3.51
N LYS A 197 42.90 13.56 3.21
CA LYS A 197 41.59 13.24 2.65
C LYS A 197 40.52 13.86 3.56
N PRO A 198 39.53 14.60 3.01
CA PRO A 198 38.47 15.17 3.84
C PRO A 198 37.86 14.06 4.68
N VAL A 199 37.80 14.29 5.99
CA VAL A 199 37.20 13.38 6.95
C VAL A 199 35.81 13.06 6.42
N LYS A 200 35.53 11.76 6.19
CA LYS A 200 34.21 11.32 5.75
C LYS A 200 33.21 11.92 6.73
N ALA A 201 32.34 12.80 6.25
CA ALA A 201 31.27 13.38 7.05
C ALA A 201 30.57 12.21 7.77
N LEU A 202 30.53 12.27 9.10
CA LEU A 202 29.83 11.28 9.90
C LEU A 202 28.43 11.17 9.30
N THR A 203 28.09 9.97 8.82
CA THR A 203 26.75 9.67 8.33
C THR A 203 25.82 10.03 9.47
N GLY A 204 25.04 11.11 9.29
CA GLY A 204 24.08 11.55 10.28
C GLY A 204 23.14 10.40 10.64
N PRO A 205 22.47 10.45 11.81
CA PRO A 205 21.51 9.44 12.20
C PRO A 205 20.55 9.18 11.04
N GLN A 206 20.44 7.91 10.60
CA GLN A 206 19.47 7.51 9.59
C GLN A 206 18.07 7.61 10.22
N GLN A 207 17.53 8.82 10.29
CA GLN A 207 16.13 9.01 10.57
C GLN A 207 15.37 8.57 9.31
N PHE A 208 14.73 7.40 9.40
CA PHE A 208 13.81 6.95 8.37
C PHE A 208 12.51 7.73 8.55
N LEU A 209 12.46 8.93 7.96
CA LEU A 209 11.18 9.61 7.79
C LEU A 209 10.38 8.81 6.75
N THR A 210 9.13 8.46 7.06
CA THR A 210 8.28 7.79 6.08
C THR A 210 8.12 8.72 4.86
N PRO A 211 8.17 8.19 3.61
CA PRO A 211 8.02 9.00 2.40
C PRO A 211 6.79 9.91 2.43
N GLU A 212 5.70 9.45 3.04
CA GLU A 212 4.44 10.17 3.21
C GLU A 212 4.63 11.40 4.11
N ARG A 213 5.30 11.25 5.28
CA ARG A 213 5.59 12.37 6.17
C ARG A 213 6.53 13.38 5.53
N ASN A 214 7.47 12.93 4.71
CA ASN A 214 8.34 13.84 3.96
C ASN A 214 7.52 14.65 2.94
N GLY A 215 6.56 14.01 2.27
CA GLY A 215 5.60 14.68 1.38
C GLY A 215 4.85 15.80 2.09
N ASP A 216 4.32 15.52 3.28
CA ASP A 216 3.55 16.50 4.05
C ASP A 216 4.38 17.69 4.53
N ILE A 217 5.60 17.44 5.03
CA ILE A 217 6.54 18.50 5.44
C ILE A 217 6.90 19.38 4.24
N MET A 218 7.24 18.75 3.10
CA MET A 218 7.60 19.50 1.89
C MET A 218 6.42 20.31 1.37
N TYR A 219 5.20 19.79 1.46
CA TYR A 219 3.99 20.52 1.07
C TYR A 219 3.72 21.74 1.96
N ALA A 220 3.80 21.55 3.29
CA ALA A 220 3.64 22.62 4.28
C ALA A 220 4.67 23.74 4.08
N LEU A 221 5.94 23.39 3.85
CA LEU A 221 7.00 24.37 3.59
C LEU A 221 6.83 25.10 2.25
N ALA A 222 6.25 24.46 1.23
CA ALA A 222 6.13 25.04 -0.10
C ALA A 222 4.97 26.04 -0.25
N HIS A 223 3.88 25.89 0.51
CA HIS A 223 2.65 26.66 0.30
C HIS A 223 2.43 27.80 1.30
N GLY A 224 3.25 27.90 2.35
CA GLY A 224 3.07 28.88 3.42
C GLY A 224 1.79 28.66 4.23
N ASP A 225 1.66 29.34 5.37
CA ASP A 225 0.56 29.12 6.33
C ASP A 225 -0.84 29.37 5.77
N ASP A 226 -0.97 30.17 4.71
CA ASP A 226 -2.26 30.77 4.38
C ASP A 226 -3.20 29.85 3.55
N ARG A 227 -2.69 28.75 2.95
CA ARG A 227 -3.48 27.90 2.02
C ARG A 227 -3.10 26.43 1.91
N ALA A 228 -2.26 25.89 2.79
CA ALA A 228 -1.93 24.48 2.73
C ALA A 228 -3.15 23.64 3.17
N SER A 229 -3.97 23.21 2.22
CA SER A 229 -5.02 22.22 2.48
C SER A 229 -4.35 20.99 3.06
N ARG A 230 -4.68 20.65 4.30
CA ARG A 230 -4.10 19.50 4.99
C ARG A 230 -4.46 18.23 4.23
N TRP A 231 -3.47 17.39 3.93
CA TRP A 231 -3.70 16.09 3.31
C TRP A 231 -3.96 15.05 4.40
N PHE A 232 -5.08 14.35 4.30
CA PHE A 232 -5.38 13.22 5.19
C PHE A 232 -4.79 11.93 4.63
N ARG A 233 -4.14 11.13 5.48
CA ARG A 233 -3.45 9.89 5.08
C ARG A 233 -4.36 8.68 5.16
N LYS A 234 -4.05 7.62 4.41
CA LYS A 234 -4.71 6.32 4.58
C LYS A 234 -4.56 5.83 6.03
N GLY A 235 -5.68 5.42 6.63
CA GLY A 235 -5.79 4.98 8.01
C GLY A 235 -5.98 6.11 9.03
N GLU A 236 -5.99 7.38 8.59
CA GLU A 236 -6.20 8.51 9.49
C GLU A 236 -7.67 8.64 9.90
N LEU A 237 -7.89 8.90 11.19
CA LEU A 237 -9.19 9.20 11.76
C LEU A 237 -9.55 10.68 11.54
N VAL A 238 -10.73 10.92 10.98
CA VAL A 238 -11.21 12.25 10.61
C VAL A 238 -12.72 12.36 10.82
N TRP A 239 -13.23 13.59 10.87
CA TRP A 239 -14.65 13.87 10.76
C TRP A 239 -15.03 14.11 9.30
N CYS A 240 -16.11 13.48 8.87
CA CYS A 240 -16.62 13.56 7.51
C CYS A 240 -17.98 14.26 7.50
N ALA A 241 -18.09 15.39 6.80
CA ALA A 241 -19.33 16.15 6.68
C ALA A 241 -20.34 15.39 5.81
N LEU A 242 -21.50 15.09 6.36
CA LEU A 242 -22.61 14.44 5.66
C LEU A 242 -23.34 15.45 4.76
N ALA A 243 -23.69 15.01 3.56
CA ALA A 243 -24.48 15.79 2.62
C ALA A 243 -25.55 14.88 1.96
N PRO A 244 -26.83 14.97 2.40
CA PRO A 244 -27.37 15.87 3.43
C PRO A 244 -26.97 15.47 4.86
N ALA A 245 -27.04 16.42 5.79
CA ALA A 245 -26.95 16.14 7.23
C ALA A 245 -28.18 15.35 7.70
N ILE A 246 -28.04 14.52 8.74
CA ILE A 246 -29.18 13.78 9.31
C ILE A 246 -29.89 14.72 10.29
N ARG A 247 -31.12 15.12 9.95
CA ARG A 247 -31.84 16.19 10.65
C ARG A 247 -32.42 15.76 11.99
N GLY A 248 -32.12 16.51 13.05
CA GLY A 248 -32.73 16.35 14.38
C GLY A 248 -34.08 17.07 14.48
N ARG A 249 -34.57 17.32 15.72
CA ARG A 249 -35.79 18.12 15.93
C ARG A 249 -35.52 19.61 15.72
N THR A 250 -34.29 20.04 16.01
CA THR A 250 -33.78 21.40 15.73
C THR A 250 -32.46 21.31 14.96
N ALA A 251 -32.04 22.40 14.32
CA ALA A 251 -30.81 22.43 13.51
C ALA A 251 -29.53 22.17 14.34
N GLU A 252 -29.58 22.46 15.64
CA GLU A 252 -28.49 22.20 16.58
C GLU A 252 -28.38 20.73 16.99
N GLU A 253 -29.45 19.96 16.77
CA GLU A 253 -29.53 18.51 16.92
C GLU A 253 -29.13 17.77 15.62
N ASP A 254 -28.80 18.45 14.53
CA ASP A 254 -28.44 17.79 13.27
C ASP A 254 -27.09 17.06 13.38
N ILE A 255 -27.01 15.83 12.88
CA ILE A 255 -25.74 15.11 12.71
C ILE A 255 -25.11 15.58 11.39
N ILE A 256 -24.23 16.57 11.50
CA ILE A 256 -23.53 17.17 10.36
C ILE A 256 -22.25 16.39 10.02
N PHE A 257 -21.57 15.83 11.02
CA PHE A 257 -20.31 15.10 10.84
C PHE A 257 -20.39 13.68 11.38
N TRP A 258 -19.83 12.73 10.62
CA TRP A 258 -19.69 11.32 11.01
C TRP A 258 -18.21 10.94 11.07
N PRO A 259 -17.73 10.23 12.11
CA PRO A 259 -16.32 9.88 12.21
C PRO A 259 -15.98 8.72 11.28
N GLY A 260 -14.83 8.79 10.61
CA GLY A 260 -14.44 7.81 9.60
C GLY A 260 -12.93 7.66 9.46
N LEU A 261 -12.52 6.57 8.82
CA LEU A 261 -11.13 6.28 8.47
C LEU A 261 -10.90 6.50 6.97
N VAL A 262 -9.82 7.17 6.62
CA VAL A 262 -9.43 7.34 5.21
C VAL A 262 -8.97 5.98 4.66
N GLU A 263 -9.71 5.41 3.71
CA GLU A 263 -9.36 4.14 3.07
C GLU A 263 -8.41 4.36 1.89
N GLU A 264 -8.72 5.37 1.06
CA GLU A 264 -7.95 5.73 -0.14
C GLU A 264 -7.94 7.25 -0.35
N VAL A 265 -6.87 7.73 -1.00
CA VAL A 265 -6.68 9.14 -1.37
C VAL A 265 -6.44 9.23 -2.88
N HIS A 266 -7.24 10.05 -3.56
CA HIS A 266 -7.16 10.24 -5.02
C HIS A 266 -6.97 11.72 -5.37
N LEU A 267 -5.89 12.06 -6.08
CA LEU A 267 -5.70 13.41 -6.60
C LEU A 267 -6.52 13.61 -7.89
N LYS A 268 -7.50 14.50 -7.86
CA LYS A 268 -8.25 14.93 -9.05
C LYS A 268 -7.66 16.20 -9.60
N THR A 269 -7.56 16.27 -10.92
CA THR A 269 -7.04 17.43 -11.66
C THR A 269 -8.07 17.84 -12.70
N GLN A 270 -8.57 19.07 -12.61
CA GLN A 270 -9.49 19.65 -13.58
C GLN A 270 -8.86 20.85 -14.25
N ARG A 271 -9.03 20.93 -15.57
CA ARG A 271 -8.70 22.12 -16.35
C ARG A 271 -9.92 23.03 -16.33
N CYS A 272 -9.80 24.16 -15.64
CA CYS A 272 -10.83 25.20 -15.62
C CYS A 272 -10.43 26.26 -16.65
N HIS A 273 -11.29 26.55 -17.61
CA HIS A 273 -11.12 27.73 -18.43
C HIS A 273 -11.33 28.96 -17.54
N GLU A 274 -10.47 29.98 -17.66
CA GLU A 274 -10.81 31.29 -17.12
C GLU A 274 -12.06 31.77 -17.85
N CYS A 275 -13.24 31.62 -17.24
CA CYS A 275 -14.42 32.34 -17.69
C CYS A 275 -14.03 33.82 -17.71
N PRO A 276 -14.14 34.51 -18.86
CA PRO A 276 -13.89 35.94 -18.93
C PRO A 276 -14.72 36.60 -17.84
N ARG A 277 -14.01 37.14 -16.86
CA ARG A 277 -14.57 37.66 -15.61
C ARG A 277 -15.60 38.73 -16.01
N MET A 278 -16.89 38.41 -16.02
CA MET A 278 -17.93 39.42 -16.19
C MET A 278 -17.75 40.37 -15.01
N ALA A 279 -17.28 41.59 -15.29
CA ALA A 279 -16.86 42.59 -14.30
C ALA A 279 -18.04 43.18 -13.48
N SER A 280 -19.15 42.46 -13.38
CA SER A 280 -20.41 42.94 -12.82
C SER A 280 -21.21 41.75 -12.28
N ALA A 281 -20.84 41.21 -11.12
CA ALA A 281 -21.78 40.46 -10.29
C ALA A 281 -21.29 40.43 -8.84
N LYS A 282 -22.04 41.11 -7.98
CA LYS A 282 -21.94 41.00 -6.53
C LYS A 282 -22.10 39.53 -6.11
N ARG A 283 -21.21 39.08 -5.23
CA ARG A 283 -21.29 37.95 -4.29
C ARG A 283 -22.57 37.08 -4.44
N CYS A 284 -22.44 35.93 -5.10
CA CYS A 284 -23.39 34.82 -4.95
C CYS A 284 -22.58 33.54 -4.73
N SER A 285 -22.38 33.18 -3.47
CA SER A 285 -21.72 31.95 -3.03
C SER A 285 -22.77 30.92 -2.60
N ARG A 286 -23.36 30.23 -3.58
CA ARG A 286 -24.02 28.93 -3.37
C ARG A 286 -23.77 28.09 -4.60
N PHE A 287 -22.73 27.25 -4.54
CA PHE A 287 -22.51 26.20 -5.53
C PHE A 287 -23.40 25.02 -5.16
N VAL A 288 -24.59 24.97 -5.76
CA VAL A 288 -25.36 23.74 -5.88
C VAL A 288 -24.69 22.91 -6.99
N VAL A 289 -24.25 21.71 -6.66
CA VAL A 289 -23.74 20.73 -7.63
C VAL A 289 -24.93 20.25 -8.46
N CYS A 290 -25.21 20.94 -9.57
CA CYS A 290 -26.22 20.53 -10.54
C CYS A 290 -25.70 19.34 -11.36
N THR A 291 -26.34 18.18 -11.20
CA THR A 291 -26.27 17.06 -12.14
C THR A 291 -26.93 17.47 -13.46
N ARG A 292 -26.15 17.47 -14.54
CA ARG A 292 -26.51 18.05 -15.83
C ARG A 292 -27.27 17.02 -16.69
N LYS A 293 -28.59 17.18 -16.84
CA LYS A 293 -29.38 16.65 -17.95
C LYS A 293 -30.02 17.83 -18.70
N HIS A 294 -29.76 17.94 -20.00
CA HIS A 294 -30.63 18.44 -21.09
C HIS A 294 -29.78 18.93 -22.27
N MET A 295 -29.89 18.24 -23.42
CA MET A 295 -30.65 18.61 -24.62
C MET A 295 -29.99 19.70 -25.46
N MET A 296 -29.64 19.29 -26.68
CA MET A 296 -29.23 20.16 -27.76
C MET A 296 -30.47 20.65 -28.50
N THR A 297 -30.53 21.95 -28.78
CA THR A 297 -31.21 22.48 -29.96
C THR A 297 -30.27 23.45 -30.66
N ALA A 298 -30.27 23.29 -31.98
CA ALA A 298 -29.50 24.04 -32.94
C ALA A 298 -30.27 25.29 -33.38
N ASP A 299 -29.52 26.37 -33.63
CA ASP A 299 -29.69 27.42 -34.66
C ASP A 299 -28.83 28.63 -34.24
N GLU A 300 -28.32 29.54 -35.07
CA GLU A 300 -28.29 29.72 -36.51
C GLU A 300 -27.12 30.68 -36.82
N THR A 301 -26.74 30.69 -38.09
CA THR A 301 -25.74 31.49 -38.81
C THR A 301 -25.61 33.00 -38.50
N ARG A 302 -24.39 33.55 -38.68
CA ARG A 302 -24.13 34.78 -39.48
C ARG A 302 -22.65 35.04 -39.79
N HIS A 303 -22.42 35.43 -41.04
CA HIS A 303 -21.15 35.82 -41.69
C HIS A 303 -20.46 37.06 -41.09
N ARG A 304 -19.11 37.06 -41.08
CA ARG A 304 -18.31 38.29 -41.36
C ARG A 304 -16.84 38.04 -41.76
N ARG A 305 -16.56 38.41 -43.01
CA ARG A 305 -15.37 39.01 -43.68
C ARG A 305 -13.91 38.60 -43.32
N PRO A 306 -13.05 38.34 -44.33
CA PRO A 306 -11.62 38.08 -44.17
C PRO A 306 -10.83 39.40 -44.08
N SER A 307 -9.91 39.50 -43.11
CA SER A 307 -8.92 40.58 -43.07
C SER A 307 -7.52 40.03 -42.76
N THR A 308 -6.68 40.15 -43.78
CA THR A 308 -5.20 40.34 -43.82
C THR A 308 -4.28 39.56 -42.86
N PRO A 309 -3.29 38.80 -43.39
CA PRO A 309 -2.27 38.12 -42.60
C PRO A 309 -1.17 39.11 -42.17
N ARG A 310 -1.28 39.68 -40.97
CA ARG A 310 -0.23 40.52 -40.37
C ARG A 310 0.43 39.81 -39.19
N GLN A 311 1.66 39.36 -39.43
CA GLN A 311 2.76 39.20 -38.47
C GLN A 311 2.41 38.54 -37.12
N HIS A 312 2.48 37.20 -37.09
CA HIS A 312 2.59 36.40 -35.88
C HIS A 312 3.96 36.60 -35.20
N LEU A 313 4.16 37.75 -34.56
CA LEU A 313 5.13 37.85 -33.48
C LEU A 313 4.70 36.88 -32.38
N ARG A 314 5.63 36.02 -31.95
CA ARG A 314 5.51 35.07 -30.83
C ARG A 314 5.04 35.77 -29.56
N ARG A 315 3.73 36.03 -29.43
CA ARG A 315 3.10 36.24 -28.14
C ARG A 315 3.31 34.94 -27.38
N LYS A 316 4.12 34.96 -26.32
CA LYS A 316 4.15 33.91 -25.29
C LYS A 316 2.70 33.70 -24.84
N GLY A 317 2.03 32.73 -25.44
CA GLY A 317 0.63 32.44 -25.18
C GLY A 317 0.53 31.96 -23.75
N ARG A 318 0.08 32.82 -22.84
CA ARG A 318 -0.45 32.37 -21.55
C ARG A 318 -1.61 31.46 -21.90
N THR A 319 -1.47 30.19 -21.63
CA THR A 319 -2.55 29.22 -21.75
C THR A 319 -3.72 29.70 -20.89
N SER A 320 -4.90 29.83 -21.50
CA SER A 320 -6.12 30.40 -20.89
C SER A 320 -6.84 29.45 -19.90
N TRP A 321 -6.23 28.31 -19.58
CA TRP A 321 -6.76 27.36 -18.61
C TRP A 321 -5.94 27.42 -17.33
N LYS A 322 -6.64 27.44 -16.20
CA LYS A 322 -6.10 27.19 -14.87
C LYS A 322 -6.32 25.74 -14.51
N VAL A 323 -5.32 25.14 -13.88
CA VAL A 323 -5.45 23.80 -13.30
C VAL A 323 -5.95 23.95 -11.88
N ARG A 324 -7.07 23.32 -11.55
CA ARG A 324 -7.49 23.10 -10.18
C ARG A 324 -7.18 21.65 -9.83
N GLN A 325 -6.44 21.43 -8.76
CA GLN A 325 -6.20 20.12 -8.19
C GLN A 325 -6.83 20.07 -6.80
N TRP A 326 -7.41 18.94 -6.45
CA TRP A 326 -7.98 18.68 -5.12
C TRP A 326 -7.93 17.18 -4.83
N ASN A 327 -7.94 16.82 -3.55
CA ASN A 327 -8.02 15.42 -3.16
C ASN A 327 -9.47 14.98 -3.01
N VAL A 328 -9.67 13.70 -3.31
CA VAL A 328 -10.91 12.99 -3.07
C VAL A 328 -10.57 11.79 -2.20
N TYR A 329 -11.25 11.69 -1.07
CA TYR A 329 -11.04 10.67 -0.07
C TYR A 329 -12.16 9.64 -0.16
N LYS A 330 -11.78 8.36 -0.22
CA LYS A 330 -12.71 7.26 0.03
C LYS A 330 -12.65 6.98 1.53
N MET A 331 -13.73 7.27 2.23
CA MET A 331 -13.85 7.16 3.68
C MET A 331 -14.62 5.90 4.03
N LYS A 332 -14.14 5.16 5.04
CA LYS A 332 -14.91 4.12 5.71
C LYS A 332 -15.52 4.72 6.97
N LEU A 333 -16.84 4.89 6.99
CA LEU A 333 -17.54 5.46 8.15
C LEU A 333 -17.50 4.44 9.31
N LEU A 334 -17.27 4.91 10.53
CA LEU A 334 -17.22 4.04 11.70
C LEU A 334 -18.61 3.55 12.09
N ALA A 335 -18.67 2.35 12.69
CA ALA A 335 -19.89 1.64 13.13
C ALA A 335 -20.94 1.31 12.04
N VAL A 336 -20.65 1.59 10.77
CA VAL A 336 -21.49 1.21 9.62
C VAL A 336 -20.64 0.56 8.53
N THR A 337 -21.28 -0.13 7.59
CA THR A 337 -20.60 -0.78 6.44
C THR A 337 -20.44 0.15 5.23
N HIS A 338 -20.89 1.41 5.35
CA HIS A 338 -20.91 2.37 4.26
C HIS A 338 -19.56 3.05 4.01
N ASN A 339 -19.22 3.17 2.73
CA ASN A 339 -18.09 3.98 2.26
C ASN A 339 -18.62 5.29 1.67
N TYR A 340 -17.92 6.39 1.95
CA TYR A 340 -18.32 7.72 1.51
C TYR A 340 -17.19 8.42 0.77
N ILE A 341 -17.49 9.05 -0.37
CA ILE A 341 -16.51 9.77 -1.17
C ILE A 341 -16.67 11.27 -0.90
N VAL A 342 -15.62 11.89 -0.38
CA VAL A 342 -15.62 13.28 0.05
C VAL A 342 -14.41 14.05 -0.43
N THR A 343 -14.55 15.37 -0.49
CA THR A 343 -13.48 16.30 -0.91
C THR A 343 -12.76 16.92 0.28
N ASP A 344 -11.67 17.63 0.04
CA ASP A 344 -10.94 18.41 1.06
C ASP A 344 -11.85 19.35 1.87
N GLU A 345 -12.94 19.85 1.27
CA GLU A 345 -13.87 20.80 1.91
C GLU A 345 -14.86 20.11 2.88
N GLN A 346 -14.94 18.78 2.85
CA GLN A 346 -15.91 17.98 3.62
C GLN A 346 -15.24 17.13 4.70
N VAL A 347 -13.94 17.27 4.91
CA VAL A 347 -13.18 16.46 5.88
C VAL A 347 -12.39 17.38 6.79
N VAL A 348 -12.48 17.14 8.10
CA VAL A 348 -11.67 17.87 9.09
C VAL A 348 -10.95 16.90 10.02
N PRO A 349 -9.78 17.29 10.60
CA PRO A 349 -9.08 16.46 11.57
C PRO A 349 -10.01 16.05 12.71
N TYR A 350 -9.85 14.84 13.26
CA TYR A 350 -10.71 14.37 14.34
C TYR A 350 -10.73 15.32 15.55
N LEU A 351 -9.58 15.91 15.90
CA LEU A 351 -9.48 16.85 17.02
C LEU A 351 -10.00 18.27 16.70
N ALA A 352 -10.37 18.56 15.45
CA ALA A 352 -10.81 19.89 15.02
C ALA A 352 -12.31 20.12 15.20
N TYR A 353 -13.08 19.08 15.51
CA TYR A 353 -14.52 19.17 15.71
C TYR A 353 -14.94 18.37 16.93
N ALA A 354 -15.87 18.94 17.69
CA ALA A 354 -16.58 18.27 18.78
C ALA A 354 -18.09 18.45 18.55
N PRO A 355 -18.90 17.38 18.65
CA PRO A 355 -20.36 17.49 18.58
C PRO A 355 -20.90 18.54 19.56
N SER A 356 -21.97 19.24 19.17
CA SER A 356 -22.61 20.25 20.03
C SER A 356 -23.20 19.58 21.28
N GLY A 357 -23.25 20.29 22.41
CA GLY A 357 -23.88 19.76 23.63
C GLY A 357 -25.37 19.43 23.44
N GLN A 358 -26.07 20.17 22.58
CA GLN A 358 -27.49 19.93 22.25
C GLN A 358 -27.66 18.63 21.46
N LEU A 359 -26.81 18.40 20.45
CA LEU A 359 -26.77 17.14 19.70
C LEU A 359 -26.46 15.96 20.63
N LEU A 360 -25.45 16.08 21.51
CA LEU A 360 -25.10 15.00 22.44
C LEU A 360 -26.25 14.68 23.42
N HIS A 361 -26.93 15.70 23.93
CA HIS A 361 -28.11 15.53 24.77
C HIS A 361 -29.24 14.81 24.01
N ALA A 362 -29.56 15.26 22.79
CA ALA A 362 -30.61 14.65 21.97
C ALA A 362 -30.28 13.19 21.61
N VAL A 363 -29.03 12.90 21.24
CA VAL A 363 -28.55 11.54 20.97
C VAL A 363 -28.67 10.66 22.21
N THR A 364 -28.30 11.18 23.39
CA THR A 364 -28.38 10.42 24.66
C THR A 364 -29.83 10.16 25.07
N GLU A 365 -30.72 11.16 24.96
CA GLU A 365 -32.15 11.03 25.25
C GLU A 365 -32.78 9.92 24.39
N VAL A 366 -32.57 9.98 23.07
CA VAL A 366 -33.09 8.97 22.13
C VAL A 366 -32.45 7.61 22.35
N PHE A 367 -31.16 7.55 22.67
CA PHE A 367 -30.46 6.31 22.99
C PHE A 367 -31.06 5.64 24.23
N THR A 368 -31.27 6.38 25.32
CA THR A 368 -31.92 5.87 26.54
C THR A 368 -33.33 5.37 26.25
N GLN A 369 -34.08 6.07 25.40
CA GLN A 369 -35.40 5.61 24.99
C GLN A 369 -35.32 4.27 24.22
N ILE A 370 -34.44 4.16 23.22
CA ILE A 370 -34.24 2.94 22.43
C ILE A 370 -33.86 1.75 23.34
N MET A 371 -32.94 1.97 24.28
CA MET A 371 -32.50 0.94 25.23
C MET A 371 -33.59 0.51 26.21
N SER A 372 -34.59 1.36 26.48
CA SER A 372 -35.74 1.01 27.32
C SER A 372 -36.84 0.24 26.58
N GLU A 373 -36.90 0.35 25.26
CA GLU A 373 -37.91 -0.29 24.42
C GLU A 373 -37.51 -1.69 23.95
N ILE A 374 -36.20 -1.96 23.78
CA ILE A 374 -35.69 -3.23 23.25
C ILE A 374 -35.43 -4.21 24.40
N PRO A 375 -36.06 -5.41 24.41
CA PRO A 375 -35.73 -6.47 25.35
C PRO A 375 -34.25 -6.91 25.23
N ILE A 376 -33.64 -7.31 26.35
CA ILE A 376 -32.21 -7.68 26.41
C ILE A 376 -31.90 -8.81 25.41
N GLU A 377 -32.85 -9.73 25.21
CA GLU A 377 -32.71 -10.89 24.32
C GLU A 377 -32.60 -10.51 22.84
N GLU A 378 -33.13 -9.34 22.43
CA GLU A 378 -33.11 -8.88 21.04
C GLU A 378 -31.94 -7.92 20.75
N MET A 379 -31.14 -7.59 21.76
CA MET A 379 -30.09 -6.59 21.65
C MET A 379 -28.97 -7.02 20.69
N ASP A 380 -28.59 -8.30 20.70
CA ASP A 380 -27.55 -8.85 19.82
C ASP A 380 -27.95 -8.79 18.34
N ASP A 381 -29.20 -9.14 18.02
CA ASP A 381 -29.75 -9.05 16.67
C ASP A 381 -29.84 -7.59 16.20
N ASN A 382 -30.14 -6.67 17.12
CA ASN A 382 -30.21 -5.25 16.82
C ASN A 382 -28.81 -4.68 16.52
N ILE A 383 -27.77 -5.11 17.25
CA ILE A 383 -26.38 -4.71 16.97
C ILE A 383 -25.97 -5.10 15.53
N GLN A 384 -26.43 -6.23 15.00
CA GLN A 384 -26.15 -6.57 13.60
C GLN A 384 -26.82 -5.60 12.61
N LYS A 385 -28.06 -5.18 12.91
CA LYS A 385 -28.80 -4.20 12.10
C LYS A 385 -28.14 -2.83 12.11
N VAL A 386 -27.53 -2.43 13.23
CA VAL A 386 -26.78 -1.16 13.38
C VAL A 386 -25.71 -1.01 12.29
N TYR A 387 -25.00 -2.08 11.93
CA TYR A 387 -23.95 -2.03 10.89
C TYR A 387 -24.48 -1.83 9.45
N THR A 388 -25.77 -2.09 9.22
CA THR A 388 -26.41 -1.95 7.90
C THR A 388 -27.02 -0.58 7.66
N PHE A 389 -27.04 0.30 8.68
CA PHE A 389 -27.55 1.66 8.55
C PHE A 389 -26.76 2.45 7.49
N ASP A 390 -27.48 3.16 6.61
CA ASP A 390 -26.93 4.05 5.59
C ASP A 390 -27.10 5.53 6.01
N PRO A 391 -26.03 6.21 6.49
CA PRO A 391 -26.09 7.62 6.83
C PRO A 391 -26.48 8.52 5.63
N LEU A 392 -26.17 8.08 4.41
CA LEU A 392 -26.34 8.85 3.17
C LEU A 392 -27.64 8.48 2.44
N GLY A 393 -28.42 7.54 2.95
CA GLY A 393 -29.69 7.14 2.35
C GLY A 393 -30.64 8.33 2.21
N PRO A 394 -31.55 8.33 1.22
CA PRO A 394 -32.57 9.37 1.13
C PRO A 394 -33.39 9.41 2.43
N GLU A 395 -33.84 10.60 2.81
CA GLU A 395 -34.87 10.71 3.84
C GLU A 395 -36.21 10.26 3.24
N ASP A 396 -37.02 9.54 4.00
CA ASP A 396 -38.38 9.21 3.56
C ASP A 396 -39.20 10.50 3.44
N ASP A 397 -39.87 10.70 2.30
CA ASP A 397 -40.70 11.89 2.02
C ASP A 397 -41.97 11.99 2.90
N MET A 398 -42.21 11.00 3.76
CA MET A 398 -43.34 10.96 4.68
C MET A 398 -43.17 12.00 5.79
N ASP A 399 -44.29 12.54 6.29
CA ASP A 399 -44.27 13.46 7.43
C ASP A 399 -43.61 12.77 8.65
N GLY A 400 -42.49 13.33 9.12
CA GLY A 400 -41.66 12.75 10.18
C GLY A 400 -40.56 11.77 9.75
N GLY A 401 -40.35 11.53 8.45
CA GLY A 401 -39.31 10.62 7.96
C GLY A 401 -37.89 10.99 8.41
N PHE A 402 -37.59 12.29 8.53
CA PHE A 402 -36.30 12.77 9.04
C PHE A 402 -36.07 12.43 10.52
N ILE A 403 -37.11 12.52 11.36
CA ILE A 403 -37.04 12.15 12.79
C ILE A 403 -36.79 10.64 12.93
N LEU A 404 -37.44 9.83 12.09
CA LEU A 404 -37.21 8.39 12.07
C LEU A 404 -35.77 8.06 11.68
N LYS A 405 -35.23 8.71 10.64
CA LYS A 405 -33.83 8.53 10.22
C LYS A 405 -32.85 8.96 11.31
N PHE A 406 -33.11 10.08 11.99
CA PHE A 406 -32.32 10.52 13.14
C PHE A 406 -32.33 9.46 14.25
N ARG A 407 -33.51 8.96 14.63
CA ARG A 407 -33.66 7.90 15.63
C ARG A 407 -32.88 6.63 15.25
N GLN A 408 -32.93 6.22 13.98
CA GLN A 408 -32.16 5.08 13.47
C GLN A 408 -30.65 5.33 13.47
N ALA A 409 -30.22 6.58 13.30
CA ALA A 409 -28.82 6.96 13.30
C ALA A 409 -28.18 6.97 14.71
N VAL A 410 -28.96 7.16 15.76
CA VAL A 410 -28.44 7.34 17.14
C VAL A 410 -27.56 6.19 17.61
N MET A 411 -28.01 4.94 17.45
CA MET A 411 -27.24 3.75 17.83
C MET A 411 -25.88 3.66 17.10
N PRO A 412 -25.83 3.63 15.75
CA PRO A 412 -24.56 3.58 15.03
C PRO A 412 -23.70 4.82 15.26
N TYR A 413 -24.29 6.01 15.38
CA TYR A 413 -23.53 7.24 15.61
C TYR A 413 -22.84 7.24 16.97
N THR A 414 -23.53 6.80 18.03
CA THR A 414 -22.97 6.70 19.38
C THR A 414 -21.81 5.70 19.40
N LEU A 415 -21.99 4.52 18.79
CA LEU A 415 -20.92 3.52 18.64
C LEU A 415 -19.74 4.07 17.81
N ALA A 416 -20.02 4.85 16.76
CA ALA A 416 -19.00 5.47 15.92
C ALA A 416 -18.15 6.47 16.72
N ILE A 417 -18.78 7.32 17.54
CA ILE A 417 -18.09 8.27 18.43
C ILE A 417 -17.22 7.51 19.45
N GLU A 418 -17.75 6.46 20.07
CA GLU A 418 -17.01 5.68 21.07
C GLU A 418 -15.78 4.99 20.44
N ILE A 419 -15.93 4.37 19.27
CA ILE A 419 -14.80 3.79 18.53
C ILE A 419 -13.79 4.89 18.18
N ALA A 420 -14.25 6.05 17.71
CA ALA A 420 -13.38 7.15 17.32
C ALA A 420 -12.61 7.72 18.52
N SER A 421 -13.27 7.88 19.67
CA SER A 421 -12.65 8.32 20.93
C SER A 421 -11.55 7.36 21.38
N ASN A 422 -11.84 6.06 21.35
CA ASN A 422 -10.87 5.02 21.67
C ASN A 422 -9.70 5.04 20.67
N LEU A 423 -9.96 5.10 19.36
CA LEU A 423 -8.91 5.17 18.34
C LEU A 423 -8.05 6.43 18.47
N ALA A 424 -8.64 7.58 18.80
CA ALA A 424 -7.90 8.82 18.98
C ALA A 424 -6.93 8.78 20.17
N SER A 425 -7.18 7.92 21.16
CA SER A 425 -6.23 7.67 22.25
C SER A 425 -4.99 6.87 21.82
N TYR A 426 -5.08 6.15 20.69
CA TYR A 426 -3.99 5.37 20.12
C TYR A 426 -3.41 6.09 18.91
N TRP A 427 -2.34 6.85 19.14
CA TRP A 427 -1.41 7.34 18.12
C TRP A 427 -2.08 7.85 16.84
N LEU A 428 -2.46 9.12 16.84
CA LEU A 428 -2.72 9.79 15.57
C LEU A 428 -1.38 10.10 14.88
N PRO A 429 -1.26 9.99 13.55
CA PRO A 429 -0.04 10.37 12.81
C PRO A 429 0.38 11.84 12.95
N THR A 430 -0.40 12.63 13.70
CA THR A 430 -0.17 14.01 14.13
C THR A 430 0.33 14.14 15.56
N ASP A 431 0.30 13.08 16.35
CA ASP A 431 0.81 13.13 17.72
C ASP A 431 2.31 13.41 17.71
N ASP A 432 2.72 14.30 18.62
CA ASP A 432 4.09 14.73 18.76
C ASP A 432 5.01 13.53 18.96
N TRP A 433 5.82 13.25 17.93
CA TRP A 433 6.83 12.21 18.02
C TRP A 433 7.96 12.69 18.92
N ASN A 434 8.03 12.18 20.14
CA ASN A 434 9.22 12.32 20.97
C ASN A 434 10.37 11.52 20.33
N CYS A 435 11.13 12.17 19.44
CA CYS A 435 12.35 11.62 18.88
C CYS A 435 13.37 11.44 20.00
N LYS A 436 13.46 10.23 20.55
CA LYS A 436 14.57 9.87 21.44
C LYS A 436 15.79 9.61 20.56
N PHE A 437 16.67 10.60 20.50
CA PHE A 437 17.96 10.46 19.83
C PHE A 437 18.84 9.53 20.65
N THR A 438 18.97 8.28 20.22
CA THR A 438 20.04 7.42 20.72
C THR A 438 21.30 7.79 19.95
N ILE A 439 22.06 8.76 20.46
CA ILE A 439 23.41 9.02 19.99
C ILE A 439 24.24 7.82 20.45
N THR A 440 24.52 6.88 19.55
CA THR A 440 25.46 5.81 19.85
C THR A 440 26.79 6.50 20.15
N PRO A 441 27.32 6.37 21.39
CA PRO A 441 28.62 6.95 21.69
C PRO A 441 29.64 6.38 20.70
N PRO A 442 30.59 7.19 20.21
CA PRO A 442 31.61 6.72 19.29
C PRO A 442 32.27 5.47 19.89
N PRO A 443 32.52 4.42 19.07
CA PRO A 443 33.16 3.22 19.56
C PRO A 443 34.45 3.62 20.28
N LEU A 444 34.57 3.23 21.55
CA LEU A 444 35.75 3.50 22.34
C LEU A 444 36.98 3.03 21.53
N PRO A 445 38.04 3.84 21.46
CA PRO A 445 39.24 3.47 20.73
C PRO A 445 39.71 2.09 21.22
N PRO A 446 40.15 1.20 20.30
CA PRO A 446 40.59 -0.13 20.67
C PRO A 446 41.65 -0.01 21.76
N GLN A 447 41.32 -0.53 22.94
CA GLN A 447 42.22 -0.56 24.08
C GLN A 447 43.56 -1.16 23.60
N PRO A 448 44.69 -0.47 23.79
CA PRO A 448 45.99 -0.98 23.36
C PRO A 448 46.17 -2.36 23.97
N ASN A 449 46.33 -3.35 23.08
CA ASN A 449 46.34 -4.76 23.41
C ASN A 449 47.56 -5.07 24.28
N ARG A 450 47.41 -4.91 25.60
CA ARG A 450 48.51 -4.94 26.58
C ARG A 450 49.06 -6.35 26.83
N ASN A 451 48.58 -7.38 26.13
CA ASN A 451 48.83 -8.78 26.46
C ASN A 451 49.58 -9.62 25.40
N ARG A 452 50.42 -9.02 24.54
CA ARG A 452 51.20 -9.82 23.55
C ARG A 452 52.69 -10.05 23.82
N ASN A 453 53.29 -9.46 24.85
CA ASN A 453 54.72 -9.70 25.13
C ASN A 453 54.93 -10.20 26.57
N CYS A 454 54.75 -11.51 26.79
CA CYS A 454 55.49 -12.29 27.79
C CYS A 454 55.06 -13.76 27.77
N ARG A 455 55.43 -14.50 26.71
CA ARG A 455 55.61 -15.96 26.80
C ARG A 455 56.97 -16.31 26.22
N ARG A 456 58.02 -15.94 26.97
CA ARG A 456 59.32 -16.63 26.89
C ARG A 456 59.08 -18.06 27.36
N ARG A 457 59.44 -18.99 26.50
CA ARG A 457 59.47 -20.43 26.77
C ARG A 457 60.34 -20.69 28.00
N HIS A 458 59.73 -21.12 29.10
CA HIS A 458 60.42 -21.93 30.09
C HIS A 458 59.84 -23.35 30.02
N ASN A 459 60.71 -24.25 29.61
CA ASN A 459 60.58 -25.69 29.69
C ASN A 459 61.06 -26.11 31.09
N PRO A 460 60.26 -26.87 31.87
CA PRO A 460 60.83 -27.71 32.91
C PRO A 460 60.24 -29.13 32.85
N ASN A 461 60.93 -30.00 32.13
CA ASN A 461 61.08 -31.38 32.60
C ASN A 461 62.24 -31.38 33.61
N ASN A 462 61.93 -31.37 34.91
CA ASN A 462 62.77 -32.08 35.89
C ASN A 462 62.11 -32.15 37.27
N LEU A 463 61.87 -33.40 37.68
CA LEU A 463 61.98 -34.01 39.01
C LEU A 463 61.31 -33.39 40.26
N ASN A 464 60.59 -34.32 40.92
CA ASN A 464 60.65 -34.69 42.34
C ASN A 464 59.70 -34.08 43.38
N ARG A 465 58.96 -35.04 43.99
CA ARG A 465 58.63 -35.24 45.42
C ARG A 465 57.55 -34.34 46.09
N HIS A 466 56.49 -35.04 46.51
CA HIS A 466 55.64 -34.94 47.73
C HIS A 466 56.10 -34.02 48.90
N PRO A 467 55.27 -33.75 49.96
CA PRO A 467 53.82 -33.93 50.15
C PRO A 467 53.08 -32.72 50.80
N CYS A 468 51.75 -32.87 51.00
CA CYS A 468 50.87 -32.33 52.06
C CYS A 468 50.98 -30.85 52.55
N ILE A 469 49.82 -30.16 52.64
CA ILE A 469 49.14 -29.81 53.91
C ILE A 469 47.89 -28.95 53.60
N ARG A 470 46.83 -29.23 54.37
CA ARG A 470 45.55 -28.51 54.48
C ARG A 470 45.71 -27.06 54.93
N LEU A 471 44.78 -26.21 54.51
CA LEU A 471 43.90 -25.45 55.41
C LEU A 471 42.58 -25.19 54.70
#